data_AF-A0A955HJC3-F1
#
_entry.id   AF-A0A955HJC3-F1
#
_cell.length_a   1.000
_cell.length_b   1.000
_cell.length_c   1.000
_cell.angle_alpha   90.00
_cell.angle_beta   90.00
_cell.angle_gamma   90.00
#
_symmetry.space_group_name_H-M   'P 1'
#
loop_
_entity.id
_entity.type
_entity.pdbx_description
1 polymer ?
#
loop_
_entity_poly.entity_id
_entity_poly.type
_entity_poly.pdbx_seq_one_letter_code
_entity_poly.pdbx_strand_id
1 'polypeptide(L)'
;MEIVKKKTAVDNQFELTCGHCKAVFIGTYKQWWNQRQGLTTPHCSPACRMAASSAKAQAQALREGKTLRKGVLTGPCKKCGSMFESRIDKLYCSMNCYTTSDQFRQMQSQYWAPSEVVKAKISRQLRTGENAQCIECGEGFYRKKSDATRRKFCTKVCYRSYMAKRFDRWIANPEGMALPQCYDEFLDRDRLQCIVHGCDWEGIHLTTHVNQAHGLPATDFKRAAGFNLSTGVIARPLAKVFQSRELRGAVVNVSGDALDLAHAAQQGSYIRYISREACEHQKKARAMLGPGPTRICKGCASEFVQSTPTGRTLYCSVSCRTSNYAKKTRVQRKNTPPMEAT
;
A
#
# COMPACT_ATOMS: atom_id res chain seq x y z
N MET A 1 23.85 17.67 30.24
CA MET A 1 24.39 16.98 29.06
C MET A 1 24.35 17.95 27.90
N GLU A 2 25.53 18.43 27.53
CA GLU A 2 25.76 19.49 26.57
C GLU A 2 25.39 19.06 25.15
N ILE A 3 24.64 19.91 24.45
CA ILE A 3 24.31 19.74 23.04
C ILE A 3 25.35 20.50 22.24
N VAL A 4 26.13 19.76 21.46
CA VAL A 4 26.99 20.30 20.40
C VAL A 4 26.14 21.15 19.46
N LYS A 5 26.27 22.48 19.59
CA LYS A 5 25.70 23.44 18.65
C LYS A 5 26.48 23.39 17.34
N LYS A 6 26.02 22.61 16.37
CA LYS A 6 26.25 22.95 14.96
C LYS A 6 25.17 23.92 14.52
N LYS A 7 25.45 25.22 14.70
CA LYS A 7 24.75 26.31 14.03
C LYS A 7 25.32 26.40 12.61
N THR A 8 24.67 25.77 11.65
CA THR A 8 24.73 26.23 10.25
C THR A 8 23.46 27.03 10.02
N ALA A 9 23.62 28.33 9.82
CA ALA A 9 22.58 29.18 9.26
C ALA A 9 22.29 28.67 7.84
N VAL A 10 21.04 28.77 7.41
CA VAL A 10 20.40 28.16 6.23
C VAL A 10 19.69 26.84 6.58
N ASP A 11 18.36 26.87 6.42
CA ASP A 11 17.36 25.81 6.62
C ASP A 11 16.79 25.61 8.04
N ASN A 12 15.85 26.49 8.42
CA ASN A 12 14.82 26.26 9.45
C ASN A 12 13.84 25.14 9.04
N GLN A 13 14.36 23.97 8.68
CA GLN A 13 13.57 22.80 8.31
C GLN A 13 13.44 21.88 9.52
N PHE A 14 12.21 21.69 9.99
CA PHE A 14 11.92 20.81 11.12
C PHE A 14 11.32 19.51 10.61
N GLU A 15 12.07 18.42 10.66
CA GLU A 15 11.55 17.10 10.32
C GLU A 15 10.58 16.62 11.41
N LEU A 16 9.31 16.41 11.04
CA LEU A 16 8.26 15.93 11.92
C LEU A 16 7.65 14.65 11.36
N THR A 17 7.17 13.78 12.25
CA THR A 17 6.44 12.57 11.87
C THR A 17 4.94 12.83 11.95
N CYS A 18 4.22 12.64 10.84
CA CYS A 18 2.78 12.83 10.80
C CYS A 18 2.06 11.88 11.75
N GLY A 19 1.22 12.41 12.64
CA GLY A 19 0.43 11.63 13.59
C GLY A 19 -0.47 10.59 12.95
N HIS A 20 -0.92 10.84 11.72
CA HIS A 20 -1.86 9.99 10.98
C HIS A 20 -1.15 8.98 10.05
N CYS A 21 -0.54 9.46 8.96
CA CYS A 21 0.04 8.58 7.94
C CYS A 21 1.45 8.07 8.28
N LYS A 22 2.05 8.55 9.38
CA LYS A 22 3.42 8.23 9.83
C LYS A 22 4.54 8.62 8.84
N ALA A 23 4.24 9.37 7.79
CA ALA A 23 5.25 9.94 6.92
C ALA A 23 6.06 11.02 7.65
N VAL A 24 7.37 11.07 7.38
CA VAL A 24 8.25 12.18 7.77
C VAL A 24 8.03 13.33 6.79
N PHE A 25 7.85 14.55 7.32
CA PHE A 25 7.62 15.75 6.52
C PHE A 25 8.31 16.96 7.15
N ILE A 26 8.61 17.97 6.33
CA ILE A 26 9.15 19.24 6.82
C ILE A 26 7.98 20.08 7.34
N GLY A 27 7.96 20.31 8.65
CA GLY A 27 6.95 21.09 9.34
C GLY A 27 7.39 22.52 9.62
N THR A 28 6.43 23.36 9.98
CA THR A 28 6.70 24.73 10.43
C THR A 28 7.27 24.73 11.85
N TYR A 29 8.00 25.79 12.22
CA TYR A 29 8.51 25.99 13.59
C TYR A 29 7.40 25.84 14.64
N LYS A 30 6.20 26.36 14.36
CA LYS A 30 5.03 26.25 15.25
C LYS A 30 4.59 24.79 15.45
N GLN A 31 4.59 23.97 14.41
CA GLN A 31 4.25 22.55 14.52
C GLN A 31 5.31 21.78 15.31
N TRP A 32 6.59 22.07 15.07
CA TRP A 32 7.70 21.49 15.84
C TRP A 32 7.62 21.86 17.32
N TRP A 33 7.42 23.15 17.61
CA TRP A 33 7.29 23.67 18.97
C TRP A 33 6.11 23.02 19.70
N ASN A 34 4.93 22.99 19.08
CA ASN A 34 3.74 22.39 19.69
C ASN A 34 3.88 20.88 19.91
N GLN A 35 4.57 20.15 19.01
CA GLN A 35 4.87 18.74 19.23
C GLN A 35 5.82 18.56 20.41
N ARG A 36 6.87 19.37 20.50
CA ARG A 36 7.87 19.33 21.57
C ARG A 36 7.25 19.61 22.95
N GLN A 37 6.28 20.51 23.00
CA GLN A 37 5.51 20.83 24.21
C GLN A 37 4.37 19.84 24.49
N GLY A 38 4.18 18.81 23.65
CA GLY A 38 3.10 17.83 23.82
C GLY A 38 1.69 18.36 23.55
N LEU A 39 1.55 19.59 23.03
CA LEU A 39 0.28 20.27 22.86
C LEU A 39 -0.54 19.73 21.69
N THR A 40 0.10 19.43 20.56
CA THR A 40 -0.59 18.95 19.37
C THR A 40 0.23 17.94 18.60
N THR A 41 -0.44 16.92 18.04
CA THR A 41 0.20 15.99 17.10
C THR A 41 0.33 16.66 15.72
N PRO A 42 1.54 16.73 15.13
CA PRO A 42 1.73 17.37 13.83
C PRO A 42 1.22 16.49 12.70
N HIS A 43 0.71 17.11 11.63
CA HIS A 43 0.15 16.43 10.47
C HIS A 43 0.74 17.02 9.18
N CYS A 44 1.10 16.14 8.23
CA CYS A 44 1.74 16.52 6.97
C CYS A 44 0.81 17.24 5.99
N SER A 45 -0.50 17.22 6.23
CA SER A 45 -1.49 17.93 5.41
C SER A 45 -2.77 18.22 6.22
N PRO A 46 -3.59 19.20 5.81
CA PRO A 46 -4.93 19.42 6.39
C PRO A 46 -5.79 18.17 6.34
N ALA A 47 -5.69 17.38 5.26
CA ALA A 47 -6.42 16.14 5.13
C ALA A 47 -5.97 15.06 6.14
N CYS A 48 -4.66 14.95 6.44
CA CYS A 48 -4.20 14.08 7.53
C CYS A 48 -4.67 14.54 8.92
N ARG A 49 -4.85 15.85 9.12
CA ARG A 49 -5.41 16.42 10.37
C ARG A 49 -6.90 16.10 10.50
N MET A 50 -7.67 16.26 9.41
CA MET A 50 -9.09 15.90 9.37
C MET A 50 -9.28 14.40 9.58
N ALA A 51 -8.47 13.56 8.93
CA ALA A 51 -8.49 12.11 9.10
C ALA A 51 -8.19 11.69 10.55
N ALA A 52 -7.21 12.33 11.20
CA ALA A 52 -6.92 12.09 12.61
C ALA A 52 -8.05 12.56 13.54
N SER A 53 -8.71 13.66 13.21
CA SER A 53 -9.84 14.19 13.99
C SER A 53 -11.06 13.28 13.88
N SER A 54 -11.36 12.78 12.68
CA SER A 54 -12.41 11.79 12.45
C SER A 54 -12.14 10.50 13.23
N ALA A 55 -10.88 10.01 13.23
CA ALA A 55 -10.51 8.81 13.99
C ALA A 55 -10.68 9.01 15.50
N LYS A 56 -10.35 10.19 16.02
CA LYS A 56 -10.58 10.53 17.44
C LYS A 56 -12.07 10.59 17.78
N ALA A 57 -12.89 11.21 16.92
CA ALA A 57 -14.34 11.31 17.12
C ALA A 57 -15.01 9.93 17.14
N GLN A 58 -14.59 9.00 16.26
CA GLN A 58 -15.07 7.62 16.27
C GLN A 58 -14.65 6.87 17.54
N ALA A 59 -13.38 6.99 17.95
CA ALA A 59 -12.87 6.37 19.18
C ALA A 59 -13.54 6.92 20.45
N GLN A 60 -14.06 8.15 20.39
CA GLN A 60 -14.84 8.75 21.45
C GLN A 60 -16.28 8.24 21.46
N ALA A 61 -16.95 8.16 20.30
CA ALA A 61 -18.29 7.59 20.18
C ALA A 61 -18.36 6.13 20.69
N LEU A 62 -17.33 5.33 20.37
CA LEU A 62 -17.15 3.97 20.88
C LEU A 62 -17.00 3.91 22.41
N ARG A 63 -16.23 4.84 23.00
CA ARG A 63 -16.06 4.91 24.47
C ARG A 63 -17.34 5.35 25.18
N GLU A 64 -18.11 6.22 24.54
CA GLU A 64 -19.35 6.79 25.09
C GLU A 64 -20.57 5.89 24.84
N GLY A 65 -20.40 4.71 24.23
CA GLY A 65 -21.49 3.77 23.95
C GLY A 65 -22.56 4.32 23.00
N LYS A 66 -22.25 5.40 22.27
CA LYS A 66 -23.17 6.01 21.31
C LYS A 66 -23.23 5.14 20.06
N THR A 67 -24.42 4.98 19.50
CA THR A 67 -24.61 4.23 18.25
C THR A 67 -23.77 4.86 17.14
N LEU A 68 -22.85 4.05 16.61
CA LEU A 68 -22.16 4.35 15.36
C LEU A 68 -23.17 4.36 14.21
N ARG A 69 -22.76 4.94 13.07
CA ARG A 69 -23.63 5.20 11.90
C ARG A 69 -24.54 4.00 11.55
N LYS A 70 -25.77 4.30 11.14
CA LYS A 70 -26.80 3.33 10.71
C LYS A 70 -26.26 2.43 9.57
N GLY A 71 -26.38 1.11 9.70
CA GLY A 71 -26.00 0.12 8.67
C GLY A 71 -24.67 -0.64 8.88
N VAL A 72 -24.08 -0.56 10.08
CA VAL A 72 -22.86 -1.32 10.44
C VAL A 72 -23.24 -2.72 10.92
N LEU A 73 -22.71 -3.74 10.26
CA LEU A 73 -22.74 -5.13 10.74
C LEU A 73 -21.46 -5.42 11.53
N THR A 74 -21.60 -6.18 12.61
CA THR A 74 -20.49 -6.57 13.48
C THR A 74 -20.39 -8.08 13.53
N GLY A 75 -19.21 -8.62 13.22
CA GLY A 75 -18.95 -10.06 13.27
C GLY A 75 -17.56 -10.37 13.83
N PRO A 76 -17.38 -11.52 14.52
CA PRO A 76 -16.06 -11.97 14.93
C PRO A 76 -15.25 -12.39 13.71
N CYS A 77 -13.98 -11.96 13.66
CA CYS A 77 -13.05 -12.41 12.63
C CYS A 77 -12.86 -13.92 12.71
N LYS A 78 -13.11 -14.63 11.60
CA LYS A 78 -12.95 -16.10 11.54
C LYS A 78 -11.52 -16.59 11.84
N LYS A 79 -10.52 -15.70 11.77
CA LYS A 79 -9.12 -16.06 12.05
C LYS A 79 -8.65 -15.67 13.45
N CYS A 80 -8.89 -14.44 13.88
CA CYS A 80 -8.35 -13.92 15.14
C CYS A 80 -9.42 -13.76 16.24
N GLY A 81 -10.69 -14.04 15.95
CA GLY A 81 -11.82 -13.90 16.86
C GLY A 81 -12.19 -12.46 17.21
N SER A 82 -11.36 -11.48 16.88
CA SER A 82 -11.61 -10.06 17.20
C SER A 82 -12.84 -9.55 16.47
N MET A 83 -13.69 -8.82 17.20
CA MET A 83 -14.81 -8.09 16.63
C MET A 83 -14.30 -7.00 15.69
N PHE A 84 -14.92 -6.88 14.53
CA PHE A 84 -14.67 -5.79 13.61
C PHE A 84 -15.99 -5.31 13.00
N GLU A 85 -15.98 -4.07 12.55
CA GLU A 85 -17.13 -3.40 11.96
C GLU A 85 -16.99 -3.38 10.43
N SER A 86 -18.08 -3.68 9.73
CA SER A 86 -18.18 -3.50 8.29
C SER A 86 -19.60 -3.14 7.85
N ARG A 87 -19.74 -2.26 6.86
CA ARG A 87 -21.04 -1.96 6.22
C ARG A 87 -21.61 -3.08 5.34
N ILE A 88 -20.84 -4.14 5.14
CA ILE A 88 -21.18 -5.32 4.33
C ILE A 88 -20.83 -6.53 5.18
N ASP A 89 -21.54 -7.65 5.03
CA ASP A 89 -21.19 -8.89 5.70
C ASP A 89 -19.81 -9.40 5.21
N LYS A 90 -18.80 -9.28 6.08
CA LYS A 90 -17.40 -9.64 5.80
C LYS A 90 -16.94 -10.62 6.89
N LEU A 91 -15.90 -11.41 6.58
CA LEU A 91 -15.48 -12.54 7.43
C LEU A 91 -14.17 -12.33 8.19
N TYR A 92 -13.32 -11.39 7.75
CA TYR A 92 -11.98 -11.16 8.30
C TYR A 92 -11.72 -9.67 8.54
N CYS A 93 -11.14 -9.34 9.69
CA CYS A 93 -10.86 -7.95 10.11
C CYS A 93 -9.72 -7.26 9.35
N SER A 94 -8.87 -8.03 8.65
CA SER A 94 -7.71 -7.49 7.94
C SER A 94 -7.20 -8.43 6.86
N MET A 95 -6.49 -7.89 5.87
CA MET A 95 -5.78 -8.65 4.84
C MET A 95 -4.86 -9.73 5.43
N ASN A 96 -4.16 -9.43 6.53
CA ASN A 96 -3.27 -10.41 7.18
C ASN A 96 -4.06 -11.62 7.70
N CYS A 97 -5.22 -11.38 8.32
CA CYS A 97 -6.10 -12.45 8.79
C CYS A 97 -6.66 -13.29 7.63
N TYR A 98 -6.98 -12.67 6.49
CA TYR A 98 -7.42 -13.40 5.31
C TYR A 98 -6.29 -14.20 4.66
N THR A 99 -5.11 -13.61 4.40
CA THR A 99 -3.97 -14.34 3.76
C THR A 99 -3.45 -15.53 4.57
N THR A 100 -3.70 -15.54 5.89
CA THR A 100 -3.30 -16.62 6.80
C THR A 100 -4.45 -17.55 7.16
N SER A 101 -5.65 -17.33 6.60
CA SER A 101 -6.80 -18.19 6.84
C SER A 101 -6.73 -19.48 6.03
N ASP A 102 -7.42 -20.50 6.51
CA ASP A 102 -7.47 -21.79 5.83
C ASP A 102 -8.29 -21.71 4.53
N GLN A 103 -9.26 -20.82 4.47
CA GLN A 103 -10.00 -20.51 3.24
C GLN A 103 -9.06 -19.98 2.13
N PHE A 104 -8.13 -19.09 2.47
CA PHE A 104 -7.15 -18.57 1.50
C PHE A 104 -6.15 -19.67 1.09
N ARG A 105 -5.74 -20.54 2.02
CA ARG A 105 -4.87 -21.68 1.71
C ARG A 105 -5.54 -22.70 0.78
N GLN A 106 -6.82 -23.01 1.00
CA GLN A 106 -7.61 -23.87 0.13
C GLN A 106 -7.79 -23.28 -1.27
N MET A 107 -8.08 -21.98 -1.35
CA MET A 107 -8.08 -21.27 -2.63
C MET A 107 -6.70 -21.38 -3.28
N GLN A 108 -5.62 -21.11 -2.56
CA GLN A 108 -4.26 -21.19 -3.10
C GLN A 108 -3.91 -22.59 -3.61
N SER A 109 -4.25 -23.65 -2.89
CA SER A 109 -3.97 -25.04 -3.30
C SER A 109 -4.73 -25.44 -4.56
N GLN A 110 -5.95 -24.93 -4.76
CA GLN A 110 -6.74 -25.18 -5.98
C GLN A 110 -6.12 -24.54 -7.24
N TYR A 111 -5.37 -23.45 -7.10
CA TYR A 111 -4.78 -22.72 -8.25
C TYR A 111 -3.25 -22.90 -8.39
N TRP A 112 -2.56 -23.52 -7.43
CA TRP A 112 -1.08 -23.62 -7.37
C TRP A 112 -0.50 -25.00 -7.73
N ALA A 113 -1.27 -25.93 -8.30
CA ALA A 113 -0.71 -27.17 -8.85
C ALA A 113 -0.58 -27.08 -10.38
N PRO A 114 0.52 -26.52 -10.94
CA PRO A 114 0.77 -26.63 -12.37
C PRO A 114 1.11 -28.09 -12.70
N SER A 115 0.31 -28.72 -13.56
CA SER A 115 0.58 -30.07 -14.06
C SER A 115 1.95 -30.15 -14.76
N GLU A 116 2.53 -31.35 -14.87
CA GLU A 116 3.78 -31.61 -15.60
C GLU A 116 3.76 -31.02 -17.03
N VAL A 117 2.58 -30.99 -17.65
CA VAL A 117 2.32 -30.38 -18.96
C VAL A 117 2.57 -28.86 -18.95
N VAL A 118 2.20 -28.17 -17.86
CA VAL A 118 2.44 -26.72 -17.69
C VAL A 118 3.93 -26.45 -17.50
N LYS A 119 4.67 -27.31 -16.78
CA LYS A 119 6.12 -27.19 -16.62
C LYS A 119 6.87 -27.37 -17.94
N ALA A 120 6.48 -28.35 -18.76
CA ALA A 120 7.06 -28.58 -20.08
C ALA A 120 6.72 -27.47 -21.10
N LYS A 121 5.54 -26.85 -20.97
CA LYS A 121 5.13 -25.70 -21.81
C LYS A 121 5.92 -24.43 -21.48
N ILE A 122 6.26 -24.23 -20.19
CA ILE A 122 7.11 -23.13 -19.71
C ILE A 122 8.55 -23.25 -20.24
N SER A 123 9.12 -24.47 -20.33
CA SER A 123 10.48 -24.66 -20.87
C SER A 123 10.56 -24.47 -22.38
N ARG A 124 9.47 -24.75 -23.11
CA ARG A 124 9.40 -24.63 -24.59
C ARG A 124 9.20 -23.20 -25.10
N GLN A 125 8.70 -22.28 -24.27
CA GLN A 125 8.32 -20.90 -24.66
C GLN A 125 9.47 -19.88 -24.60
N LEU A 126 10.68 -20.27 -24.99
CA LEU A 126 11.80 -19.35 -25.13
C LEU A 126 11.87 -18.67 -26.52
N ARG A 127 10.73 -18.25 -27.11
CA ARG A 127 10.66 -17.26 -28.22
C ARG A 127 9.76 -16.04 -27.88
N THR A 128 10.01 -14.92 -28.55
CA THR A 128 9.66 -13.53 -28.22
C THR A 128 8.16 -13.15 -28.37
N GLY A 129 7.39 -13.24 -27.27
CA GLY A 129 6.01 -12.72 -27.13
C GLY A 129 4.90 -13.71 -27.50
N GLU A 130 3.68 -13.54 -26.96
CA GLU A 130 2.54 -14.43 -27.22
C GLU A 130 1.18 -13.72 -27.05
N ASN A 131 0.13 -14.25 -27.69
CA ASN A 131 -1.27 -13.88 -27.41
C ASN A 131 -1.78 -14.72 -26.23
N ALA A 132 -2.22 -14.07 -25.17
CA ALA A 132 -2.73 -14.71 -23.96
C ALA A 132 -4.20 -14.36 -23.73
N GLN A 133 -4.98 -15.26 -23.13
CA GLN A 133 -6.35 -14.95 -22.71
C GLN A 133 -6.34 -14.20 -21.38
N CYS A 134 -7.18 -13.17 -21.30
CA CYS A 134 -7.41 -12.45 -20.05
C CYS A 134 -8.13 -13.36 -19.05
N ILE A 135 -7.59 -13.48 -17.85
CA ILE A 135 -8.18 -14.32 -16.80
C ILE A 135 -9.57 -13.83 -16.35
N GLU A 136 -9.87 -12.54 -16.51
CA GLU A 136 -11.13 -11.95 -16.06
C GLU A 136 -12.22 -11.94 -17.15
N CYS A 137 -11.92 -11.45 -18.35
CA CYS A 137 -12.92 -11.35 -19.43
C CYS A 137 -12.81 -12.45 -20.49
N GLY A 138 -11.77 -13.29 -20.46
CA GLY A 138 -11.54 -14.35 -21.45
C GLY A 138 -11.00 -13.88 -22.80
N GLU A 139 -11.01 -12.57 -23.09
CA GLU A 139 -10.54 -12.04 -24.37
C GLU A 139 -9.04 -12.25 -24.59
N GLY A 140 -8.66 -12.60 -25.82
CA GLY A 140 -7.27 -12.70 -26.25
C GLY A 140 -6.62 -11.33 -26.34
N PHE A 141 -5.45 -11.16 -25.73
CA PHE A 141 -4.65 -9.94 -25.84
C PHE A 141 -3.16 -10.26 -26.00
N TYR A 142 -2.46 -9.40 -26.74
CA TYR A 142 -1.04 -9.56 -26.99
C TYR A 142 -0.20 -9.18 -25.75
N ARG A 143 0.74 -10.05 -25.36
CA ARG A 143 1.69 -9.78 -24.27
C ARG A 143 3.15 -9.95 -24.72
N LYS A 144 3.99 -8.97 -24.37
CA LYS A 144 5.44 -9.00 -24.59
C LYS A 144 6.11 -10.00 -23.64
N LYS A 145 7.27 -10.55 -24.03
CA LYS A 145 7.98 -11.60 -23.26
C LYS A 145 8.39 -11.15 -21.85
N SER A 146 8.81 -9.89 -21.68
CA SER A 146 9.11 -9.28 -20.37
C SER A 146 7.90 -9.19 -19.43
N ASP A 147 6.70 -9.19 -20.02
CA ASP A 147 5.43 -9.06 -19.33
C ASP A 147 4.71 -10.42 -19.16
N ALA A 148 5.27 -11.52 -19.67
CA ALA A 148 4.61 -12.83 -19.65
C ALA A 148 4.24 -13.30 -18.24
N THR A 149 5.07 -12.99 -17.24
CA THR A 149 4.81 -13.27 -15.82
C THR A 149 4.04 -12.16 -15.11
N ARG A 150 4.06 -10.93 -15.63
CA ARG A 150 3.53 -9.71 -14.98
C ARG A 150 2.14 -9.31 -15.44
N ARG A 151 1.80 -9.53 -16.72
CA ARG A 151 0.59 -9.02 -17.37
C ARG A 151 -0.34 -10.18 -17.75
N LYS A 152 -1.25 -10.48 -16.83
CA LYS A 152 -2.27 -11.55 -16.94
C LYS A 152 -3.66 -11.04 -17.35
N PHE A 153 -3.80 -9.72 -17.51
CA PHE A 153 -5.07 -9.05 -17.76
C PHE A 153 -4.92 -8.11 -18.96
N CYS A 154 -5.94 -8.06 -19.82
CA CYS A 154 -5.95 -7.18 -20.99
C CYS A 154 -5.90 -5.70 -20.58
N THR A 155 -6.60 -5.35 -19.49
CA THR A 155 -6.72 -3.99 -18.99
C THR A 155 -6.53 -3.90 -17.48
N LYS A 156 -6.21 -2.68 -17.00
CA LYS A 156 -6.18 -2.39 -15.56
C LYS A 156 -7.57 -2.54 -14.92
N VAL A 157 -8.65 -2.34 -15.67
CA VAL A 157 -10.02 -2.58 -15.17
C VAL A 157 -10.25 -4.08 -14.95
N CYS A 158 -9.81 -4.94 -15.88
CA CYS A 158 -9.90 -6.39 -15.68
C CYS A 158 -9.02 -6.88 -14.53
N TYR A 159 -7.82 -6.32 -14.37
CA TYR A 159 -6.98 -6.58 -13.19
C TYR A 159 -7.70 -6.18 -11.89
N ARG A 160 -8.28 -4.97 -11.83
CA ARG A 160 -9.00 -4.46 -10.65
C ARG A 160 -10.24 -5.28 -10.34
N SER A 161 -11.09 -5.57 -11.33
CA SER A 161 -12.27 -6.43 -11.17
C SER A 161 -11.90 -7.81 -10.65
N TYR A 162 -10.85 -8.42 -11.22
CA TYR A 162 -10.36 -9.71 -10.76
C TYR A 162 -9.87 -9.66 -9.31
N MET A 163 -9.10 -8.63 -8.95
CA MET A 163 -8.62 -8.45 -7.58
C MET A 163 -9.76 -8.13 -6.61
N ALA A 164 -10.72 -7.31 -7.03
CA ALA A 164 -11.88 -6.93 -6.24
C ALA A 164 -12.75 -8.16 -5.90
N LYS A 165 -13.08 -8.97 -6.90
CA LYS A 165 -13.91 -10.17 -6.73
C LYS A 165 -13.28 -11.24 -5.85
N ARG A 166 -11.96 -11.37 -5.87
CA ARG A 166 -11.23 -12.49 -5.23
C ARG A 166 -10.57 -12.13 -3.91
N PHE A 167 -10.07 -10.91 -3.76
CA PHE A 167 -9.41 -10.47 -2.54
C PHE A 167 -10.33 -9.58 -1.72
N ASP A 168 -10.81 -8.50 -2.33
CA ASP A 168 -11.48 -7.43 -1.60
C ASP A 168 -12.89 -7.81 -1.14
N ARG A 169 -13.58 -8.69 -1.89
CA ARG A 169 -14.87 -9.28 -1.51
C ARG A 169 -14.87 -9.85 -0.10
N TRP A 170 -13.75 -10.40 0.38
CA TRP A 170 -13.66 -11.13 1.67
C TRP A 170 -13.01 -10.35 2.80
N ILE A 171 -12.37 -9.22 2.50
CA ILE A 171 -11.65 -8.41 3.47
C ILE A 171 -12.60 -7.31 3.96
N ALA A 172 -12.86 -7.28 5.27
CA ALA A 172 -13.50 -6.12 5.86
C ALA A 172 -12.56 -4.93 5.72
N ASN A 173 -13.13 -3.80 5.33
CA ASN A 173 -12.46 -2.51 5.45
C ASN A 173 -12.70 -2.07 6.91
N PRO A 174 -11.80 -2.30 7.88
CA PRO A 174 -12.06 -1.91 9.27
C PRO A 174 -12.23 -0.39 9.33
N GLU A 175 -13.46 0.05 9.55
CA GLU A 175 -13.90 1.45 9.41
C GLU A 175 -13.40 2.38 10.54
N GLY A 176 -12.56 1.85 11.43
CA GLY A 176 -11.73 2.63 12.36
C GLY A 176 -10.46 3.24 11.72
N MET A 177 -10.19 2.99 10.44
CA MET A 177 -9.15 3.68 9.69
C MET A 177 -9.73 4.55 8.59
N ALA A 178 -9.40 5.85 8.61
CA ALA A 178 -9.85 6.91 7.71
C ALA A 178 -9.42 6.77 6.23
N LEU A 179 -9.08 5.57 5.77
CA LEU A 179 -8.44 5.31 4.48
C LEU A 179 -9.14 4.13 3.80
N PRO A 180 -9.50 4.22 2.51
CA PRO A 180 -9.98 3.06 1.77
C PRO A 180 -8.98 1.91 1.93
N GLN A 181 -9.39 0.78 2.51
CA GLN A 181 -8.77 -0.51 2.18
C GLN A 181 -9.56 -1.11 1.03
N CYS A 182 -8.99 -2.11 0.36
CA CYS A 182 -9.64 -2.70 -0.82
C CYS A 182 -9.76 -1.66 -1.95
N TYR A 183 -8.63 -1.01 -2.28
CA TYR A 183 -8.59 0.04 -3.29
C TYR A 183 -9.11 -0.42 -4.66
N ASP A 184 -8.99 -1.71 -4.97
CA ASP A 184 -9.50 -2.27 -6.22
C ASP A 184 -11.04 -2.36 -6.20
N GLU A 185 -11.65 -2.87 -5.13
CA GLU A 185 -13.12 -2.86 -4.93
C GLU A 185 -13.69 -1.45 -4.86
N PHE A 186 -12.99 -0.51 -4.22
CA PHE A 186 -13.44 0.89 -4.19
C PHE A 186 -13.51 1.47 -5.60
N LEU A 187 -12.48 1.25 -6.44
CA LEU A 187 -12.39 1.79 -7.79
C LEU A 187 -13.19 1.00 -8.84
N ASP A 188 -13.62 -0.23 -8.53
CA ASP A 188 -14.43 -1.06 -9.43
C ASP A 188 -15.94 -0.76 -9.36
N ARG A 189 -16.36 0.17 -8.49
CA ARG A 189 -17.77 0.59 -8.37
C ARG A 189 -18.23 1.40 -9.59
N ASP A 190 -19.53 1.35 -9.85
CA ASP A 190 -20.18 2.18 -10.88
C ASP A 190 -20.24 3.66 -10.48
N ARG A 191 -20.33 3.93 -9.17
CA ARG A 191 -20.21 5.27 -8.60
C ARG A 191 -19.32 5.24 -7.35
N LEU A 192 -18.56 6.31 -7.18
CA LEU A 192 -17.69 6.54 -6.02
C LEU A 192 -18.37 7.51 -5.06
N GLN A 193 -18.37 7.14 -3.78
CA GLN A 193 -18.82 8.01 -2.70
C GLN A 193 -17.68 8.90 -2.22
N CYS A 194 -18.01 10.12 -1.79
CA CYS A 194 -17.04 11.00 -1.17
C CYS A 194 -16.55 10.42 0.16
N ILE A 195 -15.23 10.50 0.39
CA ILE A 195 -14.60 10.02 1.63
C ILE A 195 -14.40 11.15 2.66
N VAL A 196 -14.78 12.38 2.32
CA VAL A 196 -14.70 13.52 3.24
C VAL A 196 -15.88 13.45 4.21
N HIS A 197 -15.57 13.60 5.50
CA HIS A 197 -16.58 13.50 6.56
C HIS A 197 -17.69 14.54 6.37
N GLY A 198 -18.94 14.07 6.32
CA GLY A 198 -20.12 14.94 6.17
C GLY A 198 -20.46 15.30 4.72
N CYS A 199 -19.81 14.67 3.74
CA CYS A 199 -20.16 14.80 2.34
C CYS A 199 -20.84 13.53 1.82
N ASP A 200 -22.10 13.66 1.39
CA ASP A 200 -22.90 12.55 0.85
C ASP A 200 -22.86 12.46 -0.68
N TRP A 201 -21.91 13.16 -1.31
CA TRP A 201 -21.78 13.17 -2.76
C TRP A 201 -21.42 11.78 -3.30
N GLU A 202 -22.04 11.43 -4.43
CA GLU A 202 -21.77 10.21 -5.17
C GLU A 202 -21.68 10.49 -6.68
N GLY A 203 -20.64 9.99 -7.33
CA GLY A 203 -20.48 10.17 -8.77
C GLY A 203 -19.28 9.44 -9.37
N ILE A 204 -19.00 9.72 -10.64
CA ILE A 204 -17.99 8.97 -11.41
C ILE A 204 -16.58 9.54 -11.32
N HIS A 205 -16.43 10.80 -10.88
CA HIS A 205 -15.15 11.52 -10.89
C HIS A 205 -14.81 12.12 -9.52
N LEU A 206 -14.54 11.27 -8.53
CA LEU A 206 -14.30 11.68 -7.15
C LEU A 206 -13.18 12.72 -7.00
N THR A 207 -12.10 12.61 -7.76
CA THR A 207 -10.99 13.59 -7.70
C THR A 207 -11.43 15.02 -8.03
N THR A 208 -12.35 15.18 -8.99
CA THR A 208 -12.83 16.49 -9.45
C THR A 208 -13.80 17.06 -8.43
N HIS A 209 -14.72 16.23 -7.93
CA HIS A 209 -15.61 16.63 -6.85
C HIS A 209 -14.84 17.11 -5.63
N VAL A 210 -13.83 16.35 -5.16
CA VAL A 210 -13.06 16.74 -3.97
C VAL A 210 -12.31 18.05 -4.17
N ASN A 211 -11.81 18.30 -5.39
CA ASN A 211 -11.19 19.57 -5.72
C ASN A 211 -12.21 20.72 -5.66
N GLN A 212 -13.35 20.57 -6.35
CA GLN A 212 -14.35 21.64 -6.48
C GLN A 212 -15.14 21.89 -5.18
N ALA A 213 -15.53 20.85 -4.46
CA ALA A 213 -16.40 20.94 -3.28
C ALA A 213 -15.64 21.10 -1.96
N HIS A 214 -14.38 20.66 -1.89
CA HIS A 214 -13.59 20.70 -0.66
C HIS A 214 -12.28 21.49 -0.80
N GLY A 215 -12.00 22.06 -1.98
CA GLY A 215 -10.77 22.83 -2.22
C GLY A 215 -9.49 22.01 -2.08
N LEU A 216 -9.59 20.68 -2.13
CA LEU A 216 -8.45 19.79 -1.91
C LEU A 216 -7.81 19.42 -3.26
N PRO A 217 -6.53 19.75 -3.49
CA PRO A 217 -5.87 19.36 -4.72
C PRO A 217 -5.73 17.83 -4.80
N ALA A 218 -5.76 17.32 -6.03
CA ALA A 218 -5.79 15.89 -6.31
C ALA A 218 -4.62 15.12 -5.66
N THR A 219 -3.43 15.72 -5.63
CA THR A 219 -2.24 15.13 -5.01
C THR A 219 -2.40 14.97 -3.50
N ASP A 220 -2.93 15.98 -2.82
CA ASP A 220 -3.09 15.98 -1.37
C ASP A 220 -4.22 15.05 -0.94
N PHE A 221 -5.30 15.05 -1.71
CA PHE A 221 -6.38 14.08 -1.57
C PHE A 221 -5.84 12.64 -1.70
N LYS A 222 -5.11 12.32 -2.78
CA LYS A 222 -4.56 10.97 -2.99
C LYS A 222 -3.60 10.55 -1.90
N ARG A 223 -2.73 11.45 -1.43
CA ARG A 223 -1.82 11.18 -0.30
C ARG A 223 -2.58 10.91 0.99
N ALA A 224 -3.58 11.74 1.27
CA ALA A 224 -4.37 11.63 2.48
C ALA A 224 -5.35 10.45 2.47
N ALA A 225 -5.74 9.97 1.29
CA ALA A 225 -6.56 8.78 1.08
C ALA A 225 -5.71 7.51 0.85
N GLY A 226 -4.39 7.64 0.71
CA GLY A 226 -3.47 6.51 0.51
C GLY A 226 -3.49 5.90 -0.89
N PHE A 227 -4.08 6.58 -1.89
CA PHE A 227 -4.00 6.20 -3.30
C PHE A 227 -2.58 6.44 -3.86
N ASN A 228 -2.25 5.73 -4.93
CA ASN A 228 -1.12 6.08 -5.78
C ASN A 228 -1.34 7.45 -6.42
N LEU A 229 -0.30 8.28 -6.52
CA LEU A 229 -0.38 9.59 -7.19
C LEU A 229 -0.78 9.44 -8.66
N SER A 230 -0.30 8.37 -9.30
CA SER A 230 -0.61 7.99 -10.69
C SER A 230 -1.98 7.34 -10.87
N THR A 231 -2.68 6.94 -9.79
CA THR A 231 -4.00 6.32 -9.91
C THR A 231 -5.05 7.41 -10.15
N GLY A 232 -5.84 7.26 -11.21
CA GLY A 232 -7.07 8.04 -11.39
C GLY A 232 -8.13 7.53 -10.40
N VAL A 233 -8.63 8.41 -9.53
CA VAL A 233 -9.71 8.09 -8.57
C VAL A 233 -11.04 8.43 -9.24
N ILE A 234 -11.46 7.49 -10.09
CA ILE A 234 -12.65 7.55 -10.95
C ILE A 234 -13.35 6.18 -10.92
N ALA A 235 -14.67 6.19 -11.15
CA ALA A 235 -15.48 4.99 -11.17
C ALA A 235 -15.19 4.12 -12.42
N ARG A 236 -15.61 2.86 -12.35
CA ARG A 236 -15.40 1.85 -13.41
C ARG A 236 -15.92 2.29 -14.79
N PRO A 237 -17.12 2.88 -14.96
CA PRO A 237 -17.61 3.31 -16.28
C PRO A 237 -16.69 4.34 -16.91
N LEU A 238 -16.28 5.36 -16.15
CA LEU A 238 -15.39 6.41 -16.63
C LEU A 238 -13.98 5.88 -16.92
N ALA A 239 -13.49 4.93 -16.11
CA ALA A 239 -12.21 4.27 -16.36
C ALA A 239 -12.20 3.47 -17.66
N LYS A 240 -13.31 2.80 -18.02
CA LYS A 240 -13.46 2.13 -19.32
C LYS A 240 -13.41 3.13 -20.47
N VAL A 241 -14.14 4.24 -20.35
CA VAL A 241 -14.15 5.32 -21.36
C VAL A 241 -12.75 5.90 -21.57
N PHE A 242 -11.98 6.15 -20.51
CA PHE A 242 -10.61 6.65 -20.68
C PHE A 242 -9.65 5.62 -21.26
N GLN A 243 -9.90 4.32 -21.06
CA GLN A 243 -9.07 3.26 -21.65
C GLN A 243 -9.36 3.03 -23.13
N SER A 244 -10.59 3.27 -23.57
CA SER A 244 -10.99 3.12 -24.98
C SER A 244 -10.66 4.34 -25.83
N ARG A 245 -10.22 5.46 -25.22
CA ARG A 245 -9.79 6.65 -25.98
C ARG A 245 -8.46 6.37 -26.67
N GLU A 246 -8.38 6.80 -27.93
CA GLU A 246 -7.12 6.90 -28.65
C GLU A 246 -6.13 7.77 -27.85
N LEU A 247 -4.90 7.28 -27.72
CA LEU A 247 -3.82 8.07 -27.11
C LEU A 247 -3.55 9.28 -28.01
N ARG A 248 -3.92 10.48 -27.56
CA ARG A 248 -3.61 11.75 -28.23
C ARG A 248 -2.72 12.61 -27.33
N GLY A 249 -1.59 13.11 -27.86
CA GLY A 249 -0.68 14.05 -27.17
C GLY A 249 0.82 13.75 -27.33
N ALA A 250 1.66 14.62 -26.75
CA ALA A 250 3.13 14.68 -26.86
C ALA A 250 3.94 13.40 -26.51
N VAL A 251 3.27 12.34 -26.04
CA VAL A 251 3.89 11.04 -25.68
C VAL A 251 4.32 10.24 -26.93
N VAL A 252 3.88 10.64 -28.13
CA VAL A 252 4.32 10.02 -29.40
C VAL A 252 5.73 10.49 -29.81
N ASN A 253 6.16 11.67 -29.34
CA ASN A 253 7.42 12.32 -29.74
C ASN A 253 8.23 12.82 -28.53
N VAL A 254 8.44 11.97 -27.51
CA VAL A 254 9.38 12.32 -26.44
C VAL A 254 10.76 11.83 -26.88
N SER A 255 11.66 12.77 -27.21
CA SER A 255 13.08 12.43 -27.40
C SER A 255 13.64 11.85 -26.10
N GLY A 256 14.53 10.85 -26.22
CA GLY A 256 15.16 10.18 -25.07
C GLY A 256 15.76 11.15 -24.06
N ASP A 257 16.34 12.25 -24.56
CA ASP A 257 16.98 13.31 -23.77
C ASP A 257 16.03 13.98 -22.76
N ALA A 258 14.75 14.17 -23.10
CA ALA A 258 13.77 14.76 -22.19
C ALA A 258 13.40 13.80 -21.04
N LEU A 259 13.43 12.49 -21.31
CA LEU A 259 13.20 11.45 -20.30
C LEU A 259 14.39 11.37 -19.34
N ASP A 260 15.61 11.47 -19.87
CA ASP A 260 16.85 11.44 -19.10
C ASP A 260 17.01 12.68 -18.22
N LEU A 261 16.65 13.86 -18.72
CA LEU A 261 16.57 15.10 -17.93
C LEU A 261 15.53 14.99 -16.81
N ALA A 262 14.36 14.40 -17.07
CA ALA A 262 13.34 14.16 -16.04
C ALA A 262 13.80 13.15 -14.99
N HIS A 263 14.52 12.10 -15.40
CA HIS A 263 15.12 11.13 -14.49
C HIS A 263 16.24 11.74 -13.65
N ALA A 264 17.10 12.57 -14.24
CA ALA A 264 18.16 13.30 -13.54
C ALA A 264 17.59 14.32 -12.53
N ALA A 265 16.53 15.05 -12.90
CA ALA A 265 15.81 15.93 -11.99
C ALA A 265 15.15 15.18 -10.81
N GLN A 266 14.84 13.89 -10.99
CA GLN A 266 14.36 13.01 -9.93
C GLN A 266 15.47 12.41 -9.06
N GLN A 267 16.77 12.61 -9.34
CA GLN A 267 17.85 12.02 -8.54
C GLN A 267 18.14 12.74 -7.20
N GLY A 268 17.40 13.80 -6.86
CA GLY A 268 17.45 14.39 -5.51
C GLY A 268 17.00 13.40 -4.42
N SER A 269 17.28 13.72 -3.16
CA SER A 269 16.82 12.95 -1.98
C SER A 269 15.31 13.11 -1.73
N TYR A 270 14.48 12.82 -2.72
CA TYR A 270 13.04 12.82 -2.54
C TYR A 270 12.63 11.55 -1.78
N ILE A 271 11.94 11.73 -0.65
CA ILE A 271 11.33 10.61 0.06
C ILE A 271 10.31 9.97 -0.89
N ARG A 272 10.59 8.75 -1.35
CA ARG A 272 9.66 8.00 -2.21
C ARG A 272 8.36 7.77 -1.45
N TYR A 273 7.30 8.47 -1.84
CA TYR A 273 5.96 8.21 -1.35
C TYR A 273 5.54 6.78 -1.75
N ILE A 274 5.43 5.90 -0.76
CA ILE A 274 4.85 4.57 -0.93
C ILE A 274 3.40 4.66 -0.49
N SER A 275 2.48 4.53 -1.44
CA SER A 275 1.05 4.59 -1.15
C SER A 275 0.57 3.32 -0.43
N ARG A 276 -0.55 3.42 0.29
CA ARG A 276 -1.19 2.25 0.89
C ARG A 276 -1.77 1.32 -0.16
N GLU A 277 -2.27 1.85 -1.27
CA GLU A 277 -2.68 1.09 -2.46
C GLU A 277 -1.52 0.22 -2.97
N ALA A 278 -0.32 0.78 -3.12
CA ALA A 278 0.86 0.02 -3.56
C ALA A 278 1.29 -1.03 -2.54
N CYS A 279 1.23 -0.72 -1.24
CA CYS A 279 1.48 -1.71 -0.19
C CYS A 279 0.46 -2.87 -0.24
N GLU A 280 -0.82 -2.57 -0.47
CA GLU A 280 -1.89 -3.56 -0.59
C GLU A 280 -1.69 -4.45 -1.82
N HIS A 281 -1.46 -3.86 -3.00
CA HIS A 281 -1.16 -4.58 -4.23
C HIS A 281 0.08 -5.47 -4.09
N GLN A 282 1.14 -4.97 -3.46
CA GLN A 282 2.35 -5.75 -3.23
C GLN A 282 2.09 -6.92 -2.27
N LYS A 283 1.25 -6.73 -1.24
CA LYS A 283 0.83 -7.82 -0.34
C LYS A 283 0.00 -8.88 -1.08
N LYS A 284 -1.01 -8.48 -1.87
CA LYS A 284 -1.83 -9.38 -2.69
C LYS A 284 -0.95 -10.18 -3.67
N ALA A 285 -0.08 -9.50 -4.40
CA ALA A 285 0.84 -10.12 -5.35
C ALA A 285 1.80 -11.11 -4.67
N ARG A 286 2.32 -10.79 -3.48
CA ARG A 286 3.17 -11.69 -2.70
C ARG A 286 2.41 -12.89 -2.15
N ALA A 287 1.20 -12.70 -1.64
CA ALA A 287 0.37 -13.78 -1.12
C ALA A 287 0.08 -14.83 -2.21
N MET A 288 -0.01 -14.39 -3.47
CA MET A 288 -0.18 -15.28 -4.63
C MET A 288 1.05 -16.08 -5.01
N LEU A 289 2.26 -15.74 -4.56
CA LEU A 289 3.49 -16.43 -4.95
C LEU A 289 3.76 -17.71 -4.14
N GLY A 290 2.93 -18.03 -3.15
CA GLY A 290 3.12 -19.21 -2.29
C GLY A 290 4.24 -19.06 -1.26
N PRO A 291 4.40 -20.05 -0.36
CA PRO A 291 5.51 -20.09 0.58
C PRO A 291 6.84 -20.29 -0.16
N GLY A 292 7.90 -19.67 0.37
CA GLY A 292 9.25 -19.85 -0.12
C GLY A 292 9.96 -21.06 0.50
N PRO A 293 11.22 -21.32 0.11
CA PRO A 293 11.98 -22.45 0.62
C PRO A 293 12.22 -22.33 2.13
N THR A 294 12.32 -23.48 2.80
CA THR A 294 12.82 -23.56 4.18
C THR A 294 14.28 -23.13 4.22
N ARG A 295 14.64 -22.29 5.19
CA ARG A 295 15.99 -21.77 5.39
C ARG A 295 16.36 -21.79 6.86
N ILE A 296 17.65 -21.79 7.13
CA ILE A 296 18.20 -21.67 8.48
C ILE A 296 18.43 -20.20 8.81
N CYS A 297 17.92 -19.74 9.95
CA CYS A 297 18.07 -18.36 10.41
C CYS A 297 19.52 -18.06 10.82
N LYS A 298 20.12 -17.00 10.27
CA LYS A 298 21.49 -16.58 10.62
C LYS A 298 21.63 -16.05 12.06
N GLY A 299 20.52 -15.66 12.70
CA GLY A 299 20.54 -15.09 14.06
C GLY A 299 20.31 -16.12 15.17
N CYS A 300 19.39 -17.06 14.97
CA CYS A 300 19.00 -18.05 15.99
C CYS A 300 19.13 -19.51 15.55
N ALA A 301 19.67 -19.76 14.35
CA ALA A 301 19.86 -21.10 13.76
C ALA A 301 18.60 -21.96 13.59
N SER A 302 17.41 -21.43 13.89
CA SER A 302 16.15 -22.16 13.68
C SER A 302 15.81 -22.24 12.19
N GLU A 303 15.23 -23.36 11.79
CA GLU A 303 14.59 -23.48 10.49
C GLU A 303 13.35 -22.60 10.41
N PHE A 304 13.16 -21.93 9.27
CA PHE A 304 11.97 -21.15 9.00
C PHE A 304 11.64 -21.16 7.51
N VAL A 305 10.35 -21.10 7.20
CA VAL A 305 9.86 -21.01 5.82
C VAL A 305 9.93 -19.56 5.37
N GLN A 306 10.63 -19.28 4.27
CA GLN A 306 10.68 -17.94 3.71
C GLN A 306 9.28 -17.48 3.26
N SER A 307 8.93 -16.21 3.50
CA SER A 307 7.59 -15.68 3.16
C SER A 307 7.33 -15.52 1.65
N THR A 308 8.36 -15.62 0.81
CA THR A 308 8.27 -15.50 -0.64
C THR A 308 9.17 -16.53 -1.33
N PRO A 309 8.79 -17.11 -2.48
CA PRO A 309 9.63 -18.06 -3.22
C PRO A 309 10.89 -17.41 -3.80
N THR A 310 10.88 -16.10 -3.97
CA THR A 310 11.99 -15.32 -4.50
C THR A 310 12.67 -14.50 -3.41
N GLY A 311 13.99 -14.28 -3.57
CA GLY A 311 14.82 -13.54 -2.62
C GLY A 311 15.54 -14.44 -1.59
N ARG A 312 16.42 -13.83 -0.79
CA ARG A 312 17.23 -14.51 0.23
C ARG A 312 16.97 -13.90 1.60
N THR A 313 15.91 -14.37 2.27
CA THR A 313 15.64 -13.95 3.65
C THR A 313 16.62 -14.66 4.58
N LEU A 314 17.36 -13.90 5.38
CA LEU A 314 18.45 -14.42 6.24
C LEU A 314 18.01 -14.64 7.70
N TYR A 315 16.86 -14.09 8.10
CA TYR A 315 16.40 -14.08 9.48
C TYR A 315 14.94 -14.49 9.56
N CYS A 316 14.58 -15.27 10.58
CA CYS A 316 13.21 -15.74 10.79
C CYS A 316 12.24 -14.61 11.16
N SER A 317 12.74 -13.51 11.73
CA SER A 317 11.92 -12.35 12.12
C SER A 317 12.73 -11.05 12.14
N VAL A 318 12.02 -9.91 12.14
CA VAL A 318 12.63 -8.59 12.30
C VAL A 318 13.30 -8.47 13.66
N SER A 319 12.70 -9.00 14.73
CA SER A 319 13.30 -9.01 16.07
C SER A 319 14.61 -9.80 16.10
N CYS A 320 14.65 -10.99 15.50
CA CYS A 320 15.85 -11.81 15.40
C CYS A 320 16.97 -11.07 14.63
N ARG A 321 16.61 -10.42 13.52
CA ARG A 321 17.53 -9.58 12.75
C ARG A 321 18.13 -8.46 13.60
N THR A 322 17.29 -7.70 14.30
CA THR A 322 17.71 -6.57 15.14
C THR A 322 18.60 -7.04 16.29
N SER A 323 18.23 -8.12 16.97
CA SER A 323 19.04 -8.71 18.04
C SER A 323 20.40 -9.21 17.55
N ASN A 324 20.47 -9.83 16.36
CA ASN A 324 21.73 -10.27 15.79
C ASN A 324 22.65 -9.09 15.43
N TYR A 325 22.11 -8.02 14.84
CA TYR A 325 22.89 -6.82 14.57
C TYR A 325 23.38 -6.16 15.86
N ALA A 326 22.54 -6.05 16.88
CA ALA A 326 22.94 -5.51 18.19
C ALA A 326 24.08 -6.32 18.84
N LYS A 327 24.03 -7.66 18.75
CA LYS A 327 25.12 -8.54 19.21
C LYS A 327 26.43 -8.26 18.47
N LYS A 328 26.37 -8.15 17.13
CA LYS A 328 27.56 -7.83 16.31
C LYS A 328 28.16 -6.47 16.66
N THR A 329 27.33 -5.45 16.84
CA THR A 329 27.81 -4.12 17.22
C THR A 329 28.45 -4.12 18.61
N ARG A 330 27.92 -4.90 19.57
CA ARG A 330 28.53 -5.06 20.90
C ARG A 330 29.88 -5.78 20.84
N VAL A 331 30.01 -6.81 20.03
CA VAL A 331 31.28 -7.53 19.83
C VAL A 331 32.31 -6.63 19.14
N GLN A 332 31.92 -5.89 18.10
CA GLN A 332 32.80 -4.91 17.46
C GLN A 332 33.28 -3.84 18.44
N ARG A 333 32.40 -3.29 19.27
CA ARG A 333 32.78 -2.31 20.30
C ARG A 333 33.73 -2.87 21.36
N LYS A 334 33.63 -4.15 21.72
CA LYS A 334 34.58 -4.81 22.62
C LYS A 334 35.94 -5.07 21.97
N ASN A 335 35.97 -5.26 20.65
CA ASN A 335 37.18 -5.54 19.89
C ASN A 335 37.82 -4.28 19.28
N THR A 336 37.21 -3.11 19.46
CA THR A 336 37.82 -1.84 19.02
C THR A 336 38.69 -1.35 20.17
N PRO A 337 40.03 -1.27 20.01
CA PRO A 337 40.89 -0.70 21.04
C PRO A 337 40.48 0.75 21.31
N PRO A 338 40.66 1.25 22.55
CA PRO A 338 40.40 2.65 22.84
C PRO A 338 41.25 3.50 21.91
N MET A 339 40.62 4.40 21.15
CA MET A 339 41.34 5.46 20.47
C MET A 339 42.05 6.27 21.55
N GLU A 340 43.38 6.25 21.52
CA GLU A 340 44.19 7.16 22.32
C GLU A 340 43.78 8.59 22.00
N ALA A 341 43.29 9.28 23.03
CA ALA A 341 43.01 10.70 22.95
C ALA A 341 44.36 11.42 22.81
N THR A 342 44.58 12.03 21.65
CA THR A 342 45.65 13.00 21.42
C THR A 342 45.12 14.40 21.61
#